data_AF-A0A358EIP4-F1
#
_entry.id   AF-A0A358EIP4-F1
#
_cell.length_a   1.000
_cell.length_b   1.000
_cell.length_c   1.000
_cell.angle_alpha   90.00
_cell.angle_beta   90.00
_cell.angle_gamma   90.00
#
_symmetry.space_group_name_H-M   'P 1'
#
loop_
_entity.id
_entity.type
_entity.pdbx_description
1 polymer ?
#
loop_
_entity_poly.entity_id
_entity_poly.type
_entity_poly.pdbx_seq_one_letter_code
_entity_poly.pdbx_strand_id
1 'polypeptide(L)'
;YPEKMKFFTDYNRETDTYDLDKFVLNRLEDGTNRGGIDKTLAILIGLMIRHYTHLALGEEEEAVKYFEMAEDLHQRFTDRFATAAENRVSLPPFEAVRLSRLRAFLLEEDPVLVARLRTVLGLKEDELPEEPTVEGPQPNPNE
;
A
#
# COMPACT_ATOMS: atom_id res chain seq x y z
N TYR A 1 22.84 -16.97 -15.03
CA TYR A 1 22.56 -15.68 -15.70
C TYR A 1 22.42 -14.57 -14.66
N PRO A 2 23.48 -13.78 -14.39
CA PRO A 2 23.44 -12.64 -13.48
C PRO A 2 23.19 -11.28 -14.17
N GLU A 3 22.78 -11.26 -15.45
CA GLU A 3 22.77 -10.05 -16.29
C GLU A 3 21.57 -9.11 -16.12
N LYS A 4 20.70 -9.30 -15.11
CA LYS A 4 19.52 -8.44 -14.91
C LYS A 4 19.41 -7.81 -13.53
N MET A 5 20.51 -7.72 -12.78
CA MET A 5 20.52 -6.98 -11.53
C MET A 5 20.89 -5.52 -11.81
N LYS A 6 19.88 -4.70 -12.14
CA LYS A 6 20.04 -3.24 -12.15
C LYS A 6 20.12 -2.77 -10.69
N PHE A 7 21.30 -2.36 -10.25
CA PHE A 7 21.45 -1.70 -8.96
C PHE A 7 20.77 -0.32 -9.03
N PHE A 8 19.88 -0.04 -8.09
CA PHE A 8 19.23 1.27 -7.97
C PHE A 8 20.23 2.25 -7.34
N THR A 9 20.73 3.20 -8.12
CA THR A 9 21.85 4.08 -7.73
C THR A 9 21.41 5.46 -7.19
N ASP A 10 20.11 5.76 -7.12
CA ASP A 10 19.59 7.08 -6.73
C ASP A 10 19.33 7.20 -5.22
N TYR A 11 20.30 6.74 -4.42
CA TYR A 11 20.33 6.98 -2.98
C TYR A 11 20.84 8.41 -2.73
N ASN A 12 19.99 9.28 -2.19
CA ASN A 12 20.41 10.62 -1.76
C ASN A 12 21.04 10.53 -0.36
N ARG A 13 22.37 10.57 -0.33
CA ARG A 13 23.18 10.55 0.90
C ARG A 13 22.98 11.75 1.82
N GLU A 14 22.50 12.88 1.31
CA GLU A 14 22.34 14.10 2.10
C GLU A 14 21.04 14.08 2.91
N THR A 15 20.00 13.43 2.38
CA THR A 15 18.68 13.33 3.03
C THR A 15 18.38 11.93 3.55
N ASP A 16 19.29 10.97 3.34
CA ASP A 16 19.09 9.54 3.61
C ASP A 16 17.79 8.98 2.97
N THR A 17 17.43 9.50 1.78
CA THR A 17 16.21 9.10 1.08
C THR A 17 16.51 8.49 -0.28
N TYR A 18 15.63 7.57 -0.70
CA TYR A 18 15.56 7.15 -2.08
C TYR A 18 14.59 8.08 -2.83
N ASP A 19 14.91 8.42 -4.07
CA ASP A 19 13.92 9.01 -5.00
C ASP A 19 12.90 7.92 -5.35
N LEU A 20 11.91 7.77 -4.46
CA LEU A 20 10.93 6.70 -4.49
C LEU A 20 10.03 6.83 -5.72
N ASP A 21 9.81 8.06 -6.19
CA ASP A 21 9.12 8.34 -7.45
C ASP A 21 9.85 7.72 -8.64
N LYS A 22 11.17 7.91 -8.75
CA LYS A 22 11.98 7.24 -9.77
C LYS A 22 12.07 5.74 -9.57
N PHE A 23 12.15 5.25 -8.33
CA PHE A 23 12.12 3.81 -8.04
C PHE A 23 10.82 3.18 -8.54
N VAL A 24 9.69 3.80 -8.19
CA VAL A 24 8.35 3.39 -8.57
C VAL A 24 8.20 3.46 -10.09
N LEU A 25 8.57 4.56 -10.74
CA LEU A 25 8.51 4.73 -12.20
C LEU A 25 9.37 3.71 -12.96
N ASN A 26 10.61 3.47 -12.52
CA ASN A 26 11.54 2.52 -13.15
C ASN A 26 11.06 1.06 -12.97
N ARG A 27 10.40 0.76 -11.84
CA ARG A 27 9.77 -0.55 -11.57
C ARG A 27 8.47 -0.74 -12.34
N LEU A 28 7.74 0.35 -12.58
CA LEU A 28 6.49 0.44 -13.32
C LEU A 28 6.70 0.31 -14.84
N GLU A 29 7.82 0.77 -15.40
CA GLU A 29 8.18 0.51 -16.80
C GLU A 29 8.48 -0.98 -17.06
N ASP A 30 9.07 -1.68 -16.08
CA ASP A 30 9.35 -3.12 -16.10
C ASP A 30 8.08 -4.01 -16.02
N GLY A 31 6.90 -3.40 -15.83
CA GLY A 31 5.63 -4.07 -15.53
C GLY A 31 4.65 -4.16 -16.70
N THR A 32 4.98 -4.92 -17.75
CA THR A 32 4.03 -5.31 -18.82
C THR A 32 3.36 -6.67 -18.59
N ASN A 33 3.49 -7.28 -17.41
CA ASN A 33 2.90 -8.56 -17.01
C ASN A 33 2.37 -8.52 -15.55
N ARG A 34 1.54 -9.52 -15.14
CA ARG A 34 0.90 -9.69 -13.80
C ARG A 34 1.78 -9.27 -12.60
N GLY A 35 3.10 -9.42 -12.69
CA GLY A 35 4.06 -8.97 -11.68
C GLY A 35 4.16 -7.46 -11.45
N GLY A 36 3.41 -6.60 -12.16
CA GLY A 36 3.28 -5.17 -11.83
C GLY A 36 2.36 -4.93 -10.63
N ILE A 37 1.22 -5.61 -10.59
CA ILE A 37 0.19 -5.45 -9.56
C ILE A 37 0.67 -5.98 -8.21
N ASP A 38 1.21 -7.20 -8.19
CA ASP A 38 1.71 -7.82 -6.96
C ASP A 38 2.83 -6.97 -6.32
N LYS A 39 3.68 -6.34 -7.15
CA LYS A 39 4.72 -5.43 -6.68
C LYS A 39 4.13 -4.14 -6.13
N THR A 40 3.17 -3.53 -6.82
CA THR A 40 2.52 -2.32 -6.33
C THR A 40 1.78 -2.59 -5.02
N LEU A 41 1.08 -3.72 -4.91
CA LEU A 41 0.45 -4.16 -3.66
C LEU A 41 1.49 -4.36 -2.55
N ALA A 42 2.62 -5.01 -2.84
CA ALA A 42 3.68 -5.20 -1.85
C ALA A 42 4.25 -3.87 -1.33
N ILE A 43 4.45 -2.88 -2.22
CA ILE A 43 4.92 -1.54 -1.82
C ILE A 43 3.85 -0.85 -0.98
N LEU A 44 2.59 -0.89 -1.41
CA LEU A 44 1.47 -0.27 -0.69
C LEU A 44 1.27 -0.88 0.71
N ILE A 45 1.39 -2.20 0.83
CA ILE A 45 1.40 -2.93 2.10
C ILE A 45 2.55 -2.44 2.99
N GLY A 46 3.77 -2.32 2.44
CA GLY A 46 4.93 -1.83 3.19
C GLY A 46 4.78 -0.39 3.69
N LEU A 47 4.20 0.49 2.87
CA LEU A 47 3.91 1.88 3.26
C LEU A 47 2.86 1.92 4.38
N MET A 48 1.81 1.10 4.30
CA MET A 48 0.78 1.00 5.33
C MET A 48 1.34 0.47 6.66
N ILE A 49 2.23 -0.54 6.64
CA ILE A 49 2.89 -1.04 7.86
C ILE A 49 3.69 0.09 8.53
N ARG A 50 4.45 0.87 7.75
CA ARG A 50 5.21 2.03 8.29
C ARG A 50 4.28 3.08 8.86
N HIS A 51 3.23 3.46 8.12
CA HIS A 51 2.21 4.38 8.59
C HIS A 51 1.66 3.96 9.97
N TYR A 52 1.20 2.71 10.12
CA TYR A 52 0.65 2.21 11.39
C TYR A 52 1.70 2.12 12.50
N THR A 53 2.94 1.79 12.16
CA THR A 53 4.06 1.76 13.12
C THR A 53 4.31 3.15 13.68
N HIS A 54 4.51 4.15 12.81
CA HIS A 54 4.76 5.53 13.22
C HIS A 54 3.57 6.13 13.97
N LEU A 55 2.35 5.81 13.54
CA LEU A 55 1.13 6.22 14.25
C LEU A 55 1.09 5.65 15.67
N ALA A 56 1.43 4.37 15.85
CA ALA A 56 1.52 3.73 17.16
C ALA A 56 2.65 4.28 18.05
N LEU A 57 3.70 4.84 17.45
CA LEU A 57 4.80 5.50 18.16
C LEU A 57 4.50 6.97 18.51
N GLY A 58 3.40 7.53 18.02
CA GLY A 58 3.07 8.95 18.18
C GLY A 58 3.86 9.87 17.24
N GLU A 59 4.47 9.31 16.21
CA GLU A 59 5.27 10.01 15.20
C GLU A 59 4.36 10.45 14.04
N GLU A 60 3.44 11.38 14.33
CA GLU A 60 2.33 11.75 13.45
C GLU A 60 2.79 12.27 12.08
N GLU A 61 3.85 13.08 12.02
CA GLU A 61 4.38 13.62 10.77
C GLU A 61 4.88 12.50 9.83
N GLU A 62 5.63 11.53 10.35
CA GLU A 62 6.09 10.39 9.55
C GLU A 62 4.92 9.47 9.19
N ALA A 63 3.97 9.27 10.10
CA ALA A 63 2.76 8.50 9.81
C ALA A 63 1.97 9.09 8.63
N VAL A 64 1.74 10.41 8.63
CA VAL A 64 1.04 11.13 7.55
C VAL A 64 1.80 10.99 6.23
N LYS A 65 3.12 11.20 6.25
CA LYS A 65 3.97 11.08 5.06
C LYS A 65 3.87 9.69 4.41
N TYR A 66 3.92 8.61 5.18
CA TYR A 66 3.77 7.26 4.62
C TYR A 66 2.36 6.98 4.10
N PHE A 67 1.34 7.57 4.71
CA PHE A 67 -0.04 7.49 4.24
C PHE A 67 -0.21 8.17 2.88
N GLU A 68 0.25 9.42 2.76
CA GLU A 68 0.19 10.20 1.52
C GLU A 68 0.97 9.52 0.39
N MET A 69 2.14 8.94 0.68
CA MET A 69 2.88 8.14 -0.29
C MET A 69 2.10 6.91 -0.78
N ALA A 70 1.34 6.25 0.11
CA ALA A 70 0.55 5.09 -0.26
C ALA A 70 -0.64 5.49 -1.15
N GLU A 71 -1.29 6.61 -0.83
CA GLU A 71 -2.40 7.17 -1.61
C GLU A 71 -1.94 7.60 -3.01
N ASP A 72 -0.84 8.35 -3.11
CA ASP A 72 -0.27 8.80 -4.39
C ASP A 72 0.15 7.59 -5.27
N LEU A 73 0.78 6.57 -4.68
CA LEU A 73 1.11 5.35 -5.41
C LEU A 73 -0.13 4.63 -5.97
N HIS A 74 -1.18 4.50 -5.16
CA HIS A 74 -2.44 3.89 -5.58
C HIS A 74 -3.09 4.67 -6.71
N GLN A 75 -3.17 5.99 -6.56
CA GLN A 75 -3.76 6.90 -7.53
C GLN A 75 -3.01 6.84 -8.87
N ARG A 76 -1.68 6.96 -8.85
CA ARG A 76 -0.85 6.86 -10.08
C ARG A 76 -0.99 5.53 -10.78
N PHE A 77 -1.09 4.42 -10.04
CA PHE A 77 -1.36 3.12 -10.64
C PHE A 77 -2.75 3.10 -11.29
N THR A 78 -3.78 3.53 -10.55
CA THR A 78 -5.16 3.56 -11.04
C THR A 78 -5.29 4.40 -12.30
N ASP A 79 -4.73 5.62 -12.31
CA ASP A 79 -4.76 6.53 -13.46
C ASP A 79 -4.07 5.93 -14.70
N ARG A 80 -2.92 5.28 -14.50
CA ARG A 80 -2.20 4.62 -15.58
C ARG A 80 -3.02 3.52 -16.25
N PHE A 81 -3.84 2.81 -15.48
CA PHE A 81 -4.62 1.68 -15.97
C PHE A 81 -6.10 2.01 -16.22
N ALA A 82 -6.55 3.24 -15.95
CA ALA A 82 -7.93 3.69 -16.16
C ALA A 82 -8.41 3.57 -17.62
N THR A 83 -7.48 3.62 -18.58
CA THR A 83 -7.77 3.49 -20.02
C THR A 83 -7.46 2.11 -20.58
N ALA A 84 -6.91 1.21 -19.76
CA ALA A 84 -6.56 -0.13 -20.17
C ALA A 84 -7.84 -1.00 -20.15
N ALA A 85 -8.30 -1.43 -21.34
CA ALA A 85 -9.57 -2.14 -21.59
C ALA A 85 -10.08 -3.05 -20.44
N GLU A 86 -11.41 -3.02 -20.23
CA GLU A 86 -12.30 -3.60 -19.18
C GLU A 86 -11.98 -4.96 -18.54
N ASN A 87 -10.97 -5.70 -19.02
CA ASN A 87 -10.63 -7.04 -18.54
C ASN A 87 -9.18 -7.16 -18.01
N ARG A 88 -8.55 -6.05 -17.63
CA ARG A 88 -7.24 -6.06 -16.97
C ARG A 88 -7.39 -5.91 -15.46
N VAL A 89 -6.71 -6.80 -14.74
CA VAL A 89 -6.65 -6.85 -13.27
C VAL A 89 -6.35 -5.45 -12.73
N SER A 90 -7.26 -4.90 -11.92
CA SER A 90 -7.11 -3.62 -11.23
C SER A 90 -6.56 -3.83 -9.81
N LEU A 91 -6.00 -2.78 -9.21
CA LEU A 91 -5.84 -2.79 -7.77
C LEU A 91 -7.21 -2.81 -7.09
N PRO A 92 -7.33 -3.41 -5.90
CA PRO A 92 -8.46 -3.15 -5.02
C PRO A 92 -8.55 -1.66 -4.70
N PRO A 93 -9.73 -1.14 -4.30
CA PRO A 93 -9.86 0.22 -3.79
C PRO A 93 -8.87 0.50 -2.66
N PHE A 94 -8.33 1.72 -2.59
CA PHE A 94 -7.32 2.09 -1.60
C PHE A 94 -7.77 1.77 -0.16
N GLU A 95 -8.99 2.19 0.17
CA GLU A 95 -9.61 1.92 1.47
C GLU A 95 -9.74 0.43 1.78
N ALA A 96 -9.98 -0.41 0.77
CA ALA A 96 -10.03 -1.85 0.96
C ALA A 96 -8.65 -2.41 1.35
N VAL A 97 -7.58 -1.93 0.72
CA VAL A 97 -6.22 -2.34 1.09
C VAL A 97 -5.82 -1.79 2.45
N ARG A 98 -6.18 -0.54 2.76
CA ARG A 98 -5.96 0.10 4.06
C ARG A 98 -6.59 -0.70 5.19
N LEU A 99 -7.90 -0.98 5.10
CA LEU A 99 -8.63 -1.75 6.10
C LEU A 99 -8.11 -3.18 6.24
N SER A 100 -7.84 -3.86 5.12
CA SER A 100 -7.26 -5.22 5.14
C SER A 100 -5.92 -5.25 5.87
N ARG A 101 -5.05 -4.27 5.58
CA ARG A 101 -3.73 -4.20 6.20
C ARG A 101 -3.79 -3.78 7.66
N LEU A 102 -4.69 -2.87 8.04
CA LEU A 102 -4.92 -2.52 9.45
C LEU A 102 -5.36 -3.75 10.26
N ARG A 103 -6.35 -4.50 9.76
CA ARG A 103 -6.81 -5.74 10.41
C ARG A 103 -5.67 -6.73 10.59
N ALA A 104 -4.88 -6.96 9.53
CA ALA A 104 -3.75 -7.87 9.60
C ALA A 104 -2.64 -7.35 10.54
N PHE A 105 -2.37 -6.03 10.58
CA PHE A 105 -1.43 -5.43 11.54
C PHE A 105 -1.87 -5.69 12.99
N LEU A 106 -3.16 -5.53 13.29
CA LEU A 106 -3.72 -5.78 14.63
C LEU A 106 -3.65 -7.26 15.07
N LEU A 107 -3.39 -8.19 14.15
CA LEU A 107 -3.32 -9.64 14.41
C LEU A 107 -1.89 -10.20 14.37
N GLU A 108 -1.02 -9.64 13.53
CA GLU A 108 0.28 -10.24 13.18
C GLU A 108 1.47 -9.56 13.87
N GLU A 109 1.34 -8.27 14.24
CA GLU A 109 2.46 -7.46 14.73
C GLU A 109 2.67 -7.56 16.24
N ASP A 110 3.75 -6.95 16.72
CA ASP A 110 4.11 -6.92 18.14
C ASP A 110 2.94 -6.44 19.02
N PRO A 111 2.55 -7.19 20.08
CA PRO A 111 1.40 -6.84 20.92
C PRO A 111 1.50 -5.46 21.59
N VAL A 112 2.71 -4.98 21.92
CA VAL A 112 2.90 -3.65 22.50
C VAL A 112 2.60 -2.58 21.46
N LEU A 113 3.08 -2.77 20.23
CA LEU A 113 2.79 -1.88 19.12
C LEU A 113 1.30 -1.86 18.77
N VAL A 114 0.64 -3.02 18.76
CA VAL A 114 -0.80 -3.16 18.54
C VAL A 114 -1.61 -2.46 19.63
N ALA A 115 -1.26 -2.63 20.91
CA ALA A 115 -1.96 -1.97 22.01
C ALA A 115 -1.86 -0.43 21.91
N ARG A 116 -0.70 0.09 21.51
CA ARG A 116 -0.51 1.52 21.27
C ARG A 116 -1.35 2.01 20.09
N LEU A 117 -1.33 1.29 18.97
CA LEU A 117 -2.14 1.63 17.81
C LEU A 117 -3.63 1.65 18.14
N ARG A 118 -4.14 0.64 18.87
CA ARG A 118 -5.54 0.61 19.34
C ARG A 118 -5.88 1.84 20.17
N THR A 119 -4.98 2.24 21.07
CA THR A 119 -5.16 3.46 21.88
C THR A 119 -5.26 4.71 21.01
N VAL A 120 -4.37 4.86 20.02
CA VAL A 120 -4.38 6.01 19.09
C VAL A 120 -5.65 6.04 18.24
N LEU A 121 -6.12 4.87 17.80
CA LEU A 121 -7.32 4.73 16.97
C LEU A 121 -8.63 4.71 17.78
N GLY A 122 -8.56 4.73 19.11
CA GLY A 122 -9.74 4.63 19.98
C GLY A 122 -10.46 3.28 19.92
N LEU A 123 -9.77 2.21 19.54
CA LEU A 123 -10.32 0.85 19.43
C LEU A 123 -10.29 0.14 20.79
N LYS A 124 -11.33 -0.65 21.08
CA LYS A 124 -11.37 -1.51 22.27
C LYS A 124 -10.38 -2.68 22.15
N GLU A 125 -10.16 -3.40 23.25
CA GLU A 125 -9.46 -4.68 23.23
C GLU A 125 -10.22 -5.67 22.31
N ASP A 126 -9.48 -6.38 21.46
CA ASP A 126 -9.99 -7.33 20.45
C ASP A 126 -10.93 -6.80 19.34
N GLU A 127 -11.27 -5.51 19.35
CA GLU A 127 -12.01 -4.87 18.26
C GLU A 127 -11.21 -4.90 16.95
N LEU A 128 -11.82 -5.37 15.86
CA LEU A 128 -11.26 -5.29 14.52
C LEU A 128 -12.12 -4.33 13.67
N PRO A 129 -11.51 -3.46 12.86
CA PRO A 129 -12.24 -2.64 11.89
C PRO A 129 -13.10 -3.50 10.97
N GLU A 130 -14.20 -2.94 10.45
CA GLU A 130 -15.11 -3.65 9.53
C GLU A 130 -14.35 -4.23 8.32
N GLU A 131 -14.83 -5.38 7.84
CA GLU A 131 -14.27 -5.98 6.63
C GLU A 131 -14.52 -5.07 5.44
N PRO A 132 -13.52 -4.87 4.57
CA PRO A 132 -13.73 -4.07 3.38
C PRO A 132 -14.73 -4.79 2.46
N THR A 133 -15.88 -4.16 2.22
CA THR A 133 -16.82 -4.59 1.19
C THR A 133 -16.24 -4.24 -0.18
N VAL A 134 -15.55 -5.19 -0.79
CA VAL A 134 -15.22 -5.14 -2.22
C VAL A 134 -16.47 -5.60 -2.96
N GLU A 135 -17.26 -4.65 -3.49
CA GLU A 135 -18.33 -4.99 -4.43
C GLU A 135 -17.69 -5.71 -5.62
N GLY A 136 -17.92 -7.03 -5.73
CA GLY A 136 -17.60 -7.79 -6.93
C GLY A 136 -18.38 -7.22 -8.13
N PRO A 137 -17.99 -7.54 -9.37
CA PRO A 137 -18.72 -7.09 -10.55
C PRO A 137 -20.19 -7.52 -10.39
N GLN A 138 -21.10 -6.54 -10.32
CA GLN A 138 -22.54 -6.82 -10.29
C GLN A 138 -22.88 -7.61 -11.56
N PRO A 139 -23.60 -8.74 -11.45
CA PRO A 139 -24.12 -9.40 -12.64
C PRO A 139 -25.06 -8.41 -13.35
N ASN A 140 -24.79 -8.14 -14.62
CA ASN A 140 -25.63 -7.28 -15.46
C ASN A 140 -27.09 -7.78 -15.41
N PRO A 141 -28.08 -6.95 -15.06
CA PRO A 141 -29.49 -7.37 -14.96
C PRO A 141 -30.20 -7.65 -16.30
N ASN A 142 -29.47 -7.63 -17.43
CA ASN A 142 -30.07 -7.83 -18.75
C ASN A 142 -29.66 -9.21 -19.30
N GLU A 143 -30.35 -10.24 -18.81
CA GLU A 143 -30.72 -11.44 -19.59
C GLU A 143 -31.93 -11.15 -20.48
#